data_AF-A6GEQ1-F1
#
_entry.id   AF-A6GEQ1-F1
#
_cell.length_a   1.000
_cell.length_b   1.000
_cell.length_c   1.000
_cell.angle_alpha   90.00
_cell.angle_beta   90.00
_cell.angle_gamma   90.00
#
_symmetry.space_group_name_H-M   'P 1'
#
loop_
_entity.id
_entity.type
_entity.pdbx_description
1 polymer ?
#
loop_
_entity_poly.entity_id
_entity_poly.type
_entity_poly.pdbx_seq_one_letter_code
_entity_poly.pdbx_strand_id
1 'polypeptide(L)'
;MIMGLGALAACSEEEGSDELARAVIGPEGGELAGGGVSVTLPPKAVLVDTEFVLRSSDRQLSEAGWEQVGKAVVVEPSQRLLLPASVRSTGAEALLIAGGAEEGLTVVHEGDWAYLEYLGTIASAAPDADSPAPSLALLEPELDASPEQPGVHFVDNLHVELALEGTDRVDLVLSAWDYSGENLALNGAGHCAFEIGHLEGGSLTTGCASGQLTASIHATGDWISFDILPLQLPALDAQISVGVVAGDGELSYALGYFAFETAGCYQEVCDDHGICVNGSEPSCECDEGYAPPPDDPLGCACVPQCGGKECGSDTCGGSCGSCADGMACDDGTCVPEGGGTDDGGTDTTDTTDTTDDGGTDTTDGGTDTTDGGTDTTDGGMDTTDGGMDTTDGDTTG
;
A
#
# COMPACT_ATOMS: atom_id res chain seq x y z
N MET A 1 -18.24 77.21 -4.79
CA MET A 1 -19.05 76.39 -3.86
C MET A 1 -20.34 76.07 -4.61
N ILE A 2 -20.63 74.89 -5.15
CA ILE A 2 -20.10 73.52 -5.05
C ILE A 2 -20.36 72.85 -6.42
N MET A 3 -19.41 72.03 -6.87
CA MET A 3 -19.56 71.08 -7.98
C MET A 3 -20.47 69.90 -7.59
N GLY A 4 -21.17 69.31 -8.55
CA GLY A 4 -21.74 67.96 -8.48
C GLY A 4 -22.28 67.64 -9.87
N LEU A 5 -21.57 66.94 -10.77
CA LEU A 5 -21.12 65.54 -10.70
C LEU A 5 -22.22 64.59 -10.22
N GLY A 6 -22.85 63.95 -11.20
CA GLY A 6 -23.82 62.88 -11.04
C GLY A 6 -23.84 62.06 -12.33
N ALA A 7 -22.70 61.47 -12.68
CA ALA A 7 -22.63 60.34 -13.59
C ALA A 7 -23.07 59.11 -12.80
N LEU A 8 -24.16 58.46 -13.22
CA LEU A 8 -24.55 57.15 -12.72
C LEU A 8 -24.42 56.15 -13.85
N ALA A 9 -23.31 55.41 -13.75
CA ALA A 9 -23.11 54.03 -14.14
C ALA A 9 -23.72 53.58 -15.47
N ALA A 10 -22.92 53.71 -16.52
CA ALA A 10 -22.89 52.70 -17.57
C ALA A 10 -22.65 51.34 -16.92
N CYS A 11 -23.38 50.32 -17.36
CA CYS A 11 -23.04 48.93 -17.06
C CYS A 11 -21.58 48.72 -17.53
N SER A 12 -20.69 48.35 -16.60
CA SER A 12 -19.35 47.91 -16.97
C SER A 12 -19.48 46.56 -17.68
N GLU A 13 -19.52 46.60 -19.00
CA GLU A 13 -19.12 45.48 -19.84
C GLU A 13 -17.60 45.30 -19.72
N GLU A 14 -17.10 44.79 -18.58
CA GLU A 14 -15.70 44.40 -18.39
C GLU A 14 -15.61 43.23 -17.41
N GLU A 15 -15.91 42.01 -17.87
CA GLU A 15 -15.53 40.75 -17.18
C GLU A 15 -15.66 39.51 -18.10
N GLY A 16 -15.63 39.68 -19.43
CA GLY A 16 -16.05 38.65 -20.39
C GLY A 16 -15.07 38.25 -21.49
N SER A 17 -13.77 38.58 -21.40
CA SER A 17 -12.82 38.24 -22.49
C SER A 17 -12.20 36.86 -22.38
N ASP A 18 -12.18 36.26 -21.19
CA ASP A 18 -11.34 35.09 -20.92
C ASP A 18 -12.14 33.83 -20.60
N GLU A 19 -13.45 33.92 -20.36
CA GLU A 19 -14.31 32.75 -20.19
C GLU A 19 -14.66 32.13 -21.56
N LEU A 20 -14.35 30.84 -21.71
CA LEU A 20 -14.54 30.09 -22.94
C LEU A 20 -15.80 29.23 -22.87
N ALA A 21 -16.07 28.64 -21.71
CA ALA A 21 -17.23 27.80 -21.46
C ALA A 21 -17.57 27.70 -19.97
N ARG A 22 -18.81 27.31 -19.67
CA ARG A 22 -19.30 27.07 -18.32
C ARG A 22 -20.32 25.94 -18.33
N ALA A 23 -20.25 25.05 -17.34
CA ALA A 23 -21.21 23.99 -17.14
C ALA A 23 -21.35 23.66 -15.64
N VAL A 24 -22.54 23.24 -15.22
CA VAL A 24 -22.73 22.58 -13.92
C VAL A 24 -22.73 21.09 -14.19
N ILE A 25 -21.80 20.36 -13.58
CA ILE A 25 -21.62 18.92 -13.77
C ILE A 25 -21.77 18.24 -12.42
N GLY A 26 -22.68 17.28 -12.34
CA GLY A 26 -22.94 16.47 -11.14
C GLY A 26 -22.37 15.05 -11.24
N PRO A 27 -22.80 14.16 -10.33
CA PRO A 27 -22.38 12.76 -10.29
C PRO A 27 -22.71 11.95 -11.54
N GLU A 28 -23.62 12.42 -12.39
CA GLU A 28 -23.95 11.83 -13.69
C GLU A 28 -22.88 12.02 -14.76
N GLY A 29 -21.89 12.88 -14.52
CA GLY A 29 -20.86 13.24 -15.49
C GLY A 29 -21.33 14.30 -16.48
N GLY A 30 -20.41 14.76 -17.34
CA GLY A 30 -20.70 15.85 -18.26
C GLY A 30 -19.49 16.27 -19.10
N GLU A 31 -19.70 17.26 -19.96
CA GLU A 31 -18.67 17.78 -20.85
C GLU A 31 -18.60 19.31 -20.77
N LEU A 32 -17.38 19.83 -20.85
CA LEU A 32 -17.06 21.26 -20.92
C LEU A 32 -16.07 21.48 -22.07
N ALA A 33 -16.45 22.28 -23.06
CA ALA A 33 -15.64 22.49 -24.25
C ALA A 33 -15.54 23.98 -24.65
N GLY A 34 -14.32 24.43 -24.95
CA GLY A 34 -14.02 25.80 -25.36
C GLY A 34 -12.53 25.98 -25.66
N GLY A 35 -12.17 27.02 -26.43
CA GLY A 35 -10.77 27.28 -26.78
C GLY A 35 -10.06 26.17 -27.56
N GLY A 36 -10.80 25.27 -28.23
CA GLY A 36 -10.25 24.11 -28.94
C GLY A 36 -10.05 22.86 -28.08
N VAL A 37 -10.32 22.95 -26.78
CA VAL A 37 -10.21 21.85 -25.82
C VAL A 37 -11.62 21.38 -25.41
N SER A 38 -11.82 20.07 -25.34
CA SER A 38 -12.99 19.44 -24.70
C SER A 38 -12.52 18.62 -23.51
N VAL A 39 -13.18 18.78 -22.36
CA VAL A 39 -12.95 18.03 -21.13
C VAL A 39 -14.24 17.29 -20.78
N THR A 40 -14.16 15.97 -20.68
CA THR A 40 -15.28 15.08 -20.35
C THR A 40 -15.06 14.45 -18.99
N LEU A 41 -15.94 14.75 -18.04
CA LEU A 41 -15.96 14.15 -16.71
C LEU A 41 -16.85 12.90 -16.77
N PRO A 42 -16.33 11.69 -16.47
CA PRO A 42 -17.17 10.51 -16.41
C PRO A 42 -18.15 10.57 -15.21
N PRO A 43 -19.20 9.74 -15.20
CA PRO A 43 -20.03 9.55 -14.02
C PRO A 43 -19.19 9.24 -12.80
N LYS A 44 -19.58 9.76 -11.63
CA LYS A 44 -18.89 9.65 -10.34
C LYS A 44 -17.52 10.35 -10.26
N ALA A 45 -17.07 11.09 -11.28
CA ALA A 45 -15.86 11.90 -11.18
C ALA A 45 -15.95 12.98 -10.08
N VAL A 46 -17.17 13.43 -9.77
CA VAL A 46 -17.50 14.36 -8.68
C VAL A 46 -18.70 13.86 -7.87
N LEU A 47 -18.78 14.24 -6.59
CA LEU A 47 -19.84 13.80 -5.67
C LEU A 47 -21.08 14.70 -5.65
N VAL A 48 -20.94 15.93 -6.11
CA VAL A 48 -21.97 16.96 -6.04
C VAL A 48 -21.94 17.82 -7.30
N ASP A 49 -23.08 18.40 -7.64
CA ASP A 49 -23.21 19.39 -8.70
C ASP A 49 -22.20 20.52 -8.48
N THR A 50 -21.21 20.59 -9.36
CA THR A 50 -20.11 21.54 -9.28
C THR A 50 -20.14 22.41 -10.52
N GLU A 51 -20.04 23.73 -10.32
CA GLU A 51 -19.89 24.66 -11.43
C GLU A 51 -18.44 24.65 -11.91
N PHE A 52 -18.26 24.29 -13.17
CA PHE A 52 -16.97 24.33 -13.87
C PHE A 52 -16.94 25.46 -14.89
N VAL A 53 -15.80 26.14 -14.94
CA VAL A 53 -15.54 27.22 -15.90
C VAL A 53 -14.25 26.94 -16.62
N LEU A 54 -14.29 26.98 -17.95
CA LEU A 54 -13.10 26.93 -18.79
C LEU A 54 -12.71 28.35 -19.14
N ARG A 55 -11.47 28.73 -18.84
CA ARG A 55 -10.94 30.07 -19.14
C ARG A 55 -9.69 29.97 -19.98
N SER A 56 -9.40 31.00 -20.77
CA SER A 56 -8.08 31.18 -21.36
C SER A 56 -7.07 31.52 -20.27
N SER A 57 -5.86 30.98 -20.36
CA SER A 57 -4.77 31.23 -19.44
C SER A 57 -3.54 31.74 -20.20
N ASP A 58 -2.86 32.72 -19.63
CA ASP A 58 -1.57 33.23 -20.11
C ASP A 58 -0.39 32.46 -19.49
N ARG A 59 -0.64 31.42 -18.68
CA ARG A 59 0.40 30.54 -18.14
C ARG A 59 1.09 29.81 -19.30
N GLN A 60 2.41 29.89 -19.31
CA GLN A 60 3.25 29.15 -20.25
C GLN A 60 3.56 27.77 -19.65
N LEU A 61 3.36 26.72 -20.43
CA LEU A 61 3.68 25.35 -20.06
C LEU A 61 4.78 24.73 -20.93
N SER A 62 5.42 25.49 -21.83
CA SER A 62 6.58 24.96 -22.58
C SER A 62 7.64 24.44 -21.62
N GLU A 63 8.15 23.25 -21.90
CA GLU A 63 9.22 22.59 -21.16
C GLU A 63 10.23 22.02 -22.16
N ALA A 64 11.37 21.51 -21.68
CA ALA A 64 12.32 20.82 -22.57
C ALA A 64 11.60 19.75 -23.41
N GLY A 65 11.88 19.73 -24.70
CA GLY A 65 11.29 18.84 -25.70
C GLY A 65 9.92 19.26 -26.22
N TRP A 66 9.24 20.25 -25.61
CA TRP A 66 7.87 20.60 -25.94
C TRP A 66 7.60 22.10 -25.91
N GLU A 67 7.28 22.65 -27.08
CA GLU A 67 6.87 24.05 -27.21
C GLU A 67 5.36 24.17 -27.26
N GLN A 68 4.79 24.94 -26.36
CA GLN A 68 3.36 25.23 -26.33
C GLN A 68 2.90 25.94 -27.62
N VAL A 69 1.77 25.48 -28.15
CA VAL A 69 1.10 26.02 -29.32
C VAL A 69 -0.18 26.73 -28.90
N GLY A 70 -0.21 28.05 -29.10
CA GLY A 70 -1.38 28.87 -28.79
C GLY A 70 -1.50 29.22 -27.30
N LYS A 71 -2.68 29.67 -26.89
CA LYS A 71 -2.96 29.96 -25.47
C LYS A 71 -3.35 28.69 -24.74
N ALA A 72 -2.89 28.58 -23.50
CA ALA A 72 -3.38 27.55 -22.58
C ALA A 72 -4.84 27.84 -22.19
N VAL A 73 -5.51 26.81 -21.70
CA VAL A 73 -6.81 26.92 -21.02
C VAL A 73 -6.68 26.42 -19.60
N VAL A 74 -7.52 26.91 -18.70
CA VAL A 74 -7.58 26.42 -17.31
C VAL A 74 -9.02 26.02 -16.99
N VAL A 75 -9.18 24.87 -16.35
CA VAL A 75 -10.46 24.39 -15.83
C VAL A 75 -10.54 24.76 -14.35
N GLU A 76 -11.52 25.57 -13.98
CA GLU A 76 -11.78 25.97 -12.59
C GLU A 76 -13.08 25.32 -12.07
N PRO A 77 -13.13 24.90 -10.79
CA PRO A 77 -12.03 24.92 -9.83
C PRO A 77 -10.95 23.87 -10.15
N SER A 78 -9.68 24.23 -9.93
CA SER A 78 -8.59 23.26 -9.93
C SER A 78 -8.77 22.33 -8.73
N GLN A 79 -9.07 21.06 -9.00
CA GLN A 79 -9.30 20.06 -7.96
C GLN A 79 -8.94 18.67 -8.48
N ARG A 80 -8.71 17.75 -7.54
CA ARG A 80 -8.61 16.33 -7.86
C ARG A 80 -10.00 15.77 -8.13
N LEU A 81 -10.09 14.87 -9.09
CA LEU A 81 -11.30 14.11 -9.40
C LEU A 81 -11.26 12.74 -8.72
N LEU A 82 -12.43 12.17 -8.43
CA LEU A 82 -12.55 10.80 -7.91
C LEU A 82 -12.25 9.76 -8.98
N LEU A 83 -12.63 10.05 -10.22
CA LEU A 83 -12.29 9.28 -11.40
C LEU A 83 -11.70 10.23 -12.46
N PRO A 84 -10.64 9.82 -13.17
CA PRO A 84 -10.01 10.63 -14.20
C PRO A 84 -11.00 11.16 -15.25
N ALA A 85 -10.96 12.46 -15.51
CA ALA A 85 -11.61 13.02 -16.69
C ALA A 85 -10.80 12.67 -17.95
N SER A 86 -11.41 12.78 -19.11
CA SER A 86 -10.67 12.77 -20.39
C SER A 86 -10.64 14.17 -20.97
N VAL A 87 -9.56 14.50 -21.65
CA VAL A 87 -9.39 15.75 -22.39
C VAL A 87 -9.01 15.46 -23.82
N ARG A 88 -9.48 16.32 -24.73
CA ARG A 88 -9.12 16.29 -26.14
C ARG A 88 -8.83 17.69 -26.68
N SER A 89 -7.76 17.84 -27.43
CA SER A 89 -7.46 19.04 -28.24
C SER A 89 -7.15 18.61 -29.66
N THR A 90 -8.13 18.74 -30.57
CA THR A 90 -8.02 18.18 -31.92
C THR A 90 -6.84 18.80 -32.68
N GLY A 91 -5.91 17.96 -33.13
CA GLY A 91 -4.75 18.38 -33.90
C GLY A 91 -3.54 18.81 -33.06
N ALA A 92 -3.60 18.68 -31.74
CA ALA A 92 -2.42 18.76 -30.90
C ALA A 92 -1.51 17.54 -31.14
N GLU A 93 -0.19 17.77 -31.12
CA GLU A 93 0.80 16.69 -31.18
C GLU A 93 1.12 16.16 -29.77
N ALA A 94 0.96 17.00 -28.75
CA ALA A 94 0.89 16.61 -27.34
C ALA A 94 0.02 17.57 -26.54
N LEU A 95 -0.36 17.14 -25.34
CA LEU A 95 -0.99 17.93 -24.30
C LEU A 95 -0.04 18.10 -23.11
N LEU A 96 0.20 19.34 -22.71
CA LEU A 96 0.91 19.70 -21.49
C LEU A 96 -0.12 20.06 -20.43
N ILE A 97 -0.13 19.32 -19.33
CA ILE A 97 -1.14 19.44 -18.29
C ILE A 97 -0.46 19.73 -16.95
N ALA A 98 -0.79 20.87 -16.38
CA ALA A 98 -0.38 21.26 -15.03
C ALA A 98 -1.60 21.24 -14.10
N GLY A 99 -1.75 20.18 -13.32
CA GLY A 99 -2.88 19.94 -12.43
C GLY A 99 -2.62 20.34 -10.97
N GLY A 100 -3.68 20.69 -10.24
CA GLY A 100 -3.63 20.94 -8.79
C GLY A 100 -3.40 22.40 -8.37
N ALA A 101 -3.57 22.66 -7.07
CA ALA A 101 -3.39 23.99 -6.45
C ALA A 101 -1.93 24.27 -6.05
N GLU A 102 -1.08 23.24 -6.01
CA GLU A 102 0.36 23.38 -5.85
C GLU A 102 1.02 23.28 -7.21
N GLU A 103 1.54 24.41 -7.66
CA GLU A 103 2.26 24.57 -8.92
C GLU A 103 3.54 23.72 -8.89
N GLY A 104 3.70 22.78 -9.82
CA GLY A 104 4.99 22.12 -9.98
C GLY A 104 5.09 21.12 -11.12
N LEU A 105 4.14 20.18 -11.23
CA LEU A 105 4.27 19.09 -12.19
C LEU A 105 3.52 19.38 -13.49
N THR A 106 4.27 19.60 -14.56
CA THR A 106 3.74 19.56 -15.93
C THR A 106 3.88 18.14 -16.46
N VAL A 107 2.75 17.50 -16.75
CA VAL A 107 2.70 16.15 -17.33
C VAL A 107 2.44 16.26 -18.83
N VAL A 108 3.30 15.61 -19.62
CA VAL A 108 3.16 15.44 -21.05
C VAL A 108 2.32 14.21 -21.33
N HIS A 109 1.34 14.39 -22.20
CA HIS A 109 0.62 13.30 -22.85
C HIS A 109 0.79 13.45 -24.36
N GLU A 110 1.39 12.44 -24.99
CA GLU A 110 1.57 12.45 -26.44
C GLU A 110 0.24 12.25 -27.17
N GLY A 111 0.01 13.02 -28.22
CA GLY A 111 -1.21 12.99 -29.03
C GLY A 111 -2.24 14.06 -28.68
N ASP A 112 -3.44 13.89 -29.23
CA ASP A 112 -4.53 14.86 -29.15
C ASP A 112 -5.49 14.62 -27.96
N TRP A 113 -5.18 13.64 -27.11
CA TRP A 113 -6.06 13.14 -26.05
C TRP A 113 -5.27 12.72 -24.80
N ALA A 114 -5.88 12.87 -23.62
CA ALA A 114 -5.28 12.47 -22.34
C ALA A 114 -6.34 12.19 -21.26
N TYR A 115 -5.93 11.55 -20.16
CA TYR A 115 -6.71 11.49 -18.92
C TYR A 115 -6.16 12.46 -17.88
N LEU A 116 -7.06 13.04 -17.10
CA LEU A 116 -6.80 14.08 -16.11
C LEU A 116 -7.27 13.62 -14.74
N GLU A 117 -6.33 13.37 -13.84
CA GLU A 117 -6.66 13.18 -12.42
C GLU A 117 -6.98 14.51 -11.73
N TYR A 118 -6.23 15.56 -12.07
CA TYR A 118 -6.38 16.90 -11.54
C TYR A 118 -6.82 17.85 -12.65
N LEU A 119 -7.88 18.60 -12.38
CA LEU A 119 -8.24 19.74 -13.19
C LEU A 119 -7.23 20.87 -12.96
N GLY A 120 -6.87 21.55 -14.04
CA GLY A 120 -5.84 22.58 -14.03
C GLY A 120 -5.63 23.22 -15.39
N THR A 121 -4.39 23.64 -15.66
CA THR A 121 -4.02 24.28 -16.91
C THR A 121 -3.66 23.23 -17.96
N ILE A 122 -4.17 23.40 -19.17
CA ILE A 122 -4.02 22.48 -20.30
C ILE A 122 -3.54 23.32 -21.49
N ALA A 123 -2.45 22.89 -22.12
CA ALA A 123 -1.94 23.50 -23.33
C ALA A 123 -1.68 22.43 -24.40
N SER A 124 -1.91 22.78 -25.66
CA SER A 124 -1.40 21.96 -26.77
C SER A 124 0.07 22.28 -27.00
N ALA A 125 0.86 21.29 -27.40
CA ALA A 125 2.28 21.47 -27.67
C ALA A 125 2.71 20.70 -28.93
N ALA A 126 3.88 21.09 -29.44
CA ALA A 126 4.60 20.42 -30.52
C ALA A 126 6.03 20.11 -30.05
N PRO A 127 6.68 19.07 -30.59
CA PRO A 127 8.06 18.75 -30.24
C PRO A 127 9.00 19.92 -30.54
N ASP A 128 9.84 20.27 -29.56
CA ASP A 128 10.91 21.26 -29.72
C ASP A 128 12.24 20.55 -30.01
N ALA A 129 12.63 20.53 -31.28
CA ALA A 129 13.89 19.91 -31.72
C ALA A 129 15.15 20.67 -31.27
N ASP A 130 15.02 21.94 -30.88
CA ASP A 130 16.14 22.76 -30.44
C ASP A 130 16.46 22.59 -28.94
N SER A 131 15.56 21.94 -28.20
CA SER A 131 15.69 21.66 -26.76
C SER A 131 15.26 20.22 -26.47
N PRO A 132 16.11 19.20 -26.60
CA PRO A 132 15.69 17.81 -26.37
C PRO A 132 15.35 17.56 -24.89
N ALA A 133 14.23 16.89 -24.64
CA ALA A 133 13.85 16.44 -23.31
C ALA A 133 14.71 15.25 -22.85
N PRO A 134 15.01 15.12 -21.55
CA PRO A 134 15.41 13.85 -20.98
C PRO A 134 14.29 12.82 -21.20
N SER A 135 14.66 11.57 -21.41
CA SER A 135 13.69 10.50 -21.65
C SER A 135 13.73 9.43 -20.57
N LEU A 136 12.52 8.98 -20.24
CA LEU A 136 12.22 7.91 -19.30
C LEU A 136 11.45 6.86 -20.08
N ALA A 137 12.15 5.82 -20.54
CA ALA A 137 11.53 4.78 -21.34
C ALA A 137 11.19 3.59 -20.45
N LEU A 138 9.89 3.26 -20.38
CA LEU A 138 9.41 2.05 -19.73
C LEU A 138 9.78 0.83 -20.59
N LEU A 139 10.61 -0.03 -20.05
CA LEU A 139 11.03 -1.28 -20.70
C LEU A 139 10.04 -2.39 -20.38
N GLU A 140 9.70 -2.55 -19.10
CA GLU A 140 8.69 -3.48 -18.60
C GLU A 140 7.98 -2.86 -17.38
N PRO A 141 6.68 -3.14 -17.16
CA PRO A 141 5.78 -3.89 -18.04
C PRO A 141 5.28 -3.03 -19.22
N GLU A 142 4.54 -3.63 -20.15
CA GLU A 142 3.71 -2.85 -21.08
C GLU A 142 2.49 -2.29 -20.34
N LEU A 143 2.28 -0.97 -20.44
CA LEU A 143 1.12 -0.27 -19.88
C LEU A 143 0.13 0.11 -20.99
N ASP A 144 -1.16 0.20 -20.64
CA ASP A 144 -2.20 0.69 -21.56
C ASP A 144 -2.41 2.20 -21.37
N ALA A 145 -3.04 2.84 -22.35
CA ALA A 145 -3.30 4.27 -22.32
C ALA A 145 -4.60 4.62 -21.56
N SER A 146 -5.49 3.65 -21.28
CA SER A 146 -6.77 3.91 -20.63
C SER A 146 -6.85 3.36 -19.20
N PRO A 147 -7.28 4.17 -18.22
CA PRO A 147 -7.56 3.68 -16.87
C PRO A 147 -8.81 2.78 -16.81
N GLU A 148 -9.75 2.90 -17.75
CA GLU A 148 -10.92 1.99 -17.84
C GLU A 148 -10.56 0.63 -18.42
N GLN A 149 -9.45 0.55 -19.16
CA GLN A 149 -8.91 -0.67 -19.75
C GLN A 149 -7.39 -0.70 -19.51
N PRO A 150 -6.95 -0.88 -18.25
CA PRO A 150 -5.57 -0.63 -17.87
C PRO A 150 -4.64 -1.78 -18.25
N GLY A 151 -4.80 -2.41 -19.42
CA GLY A 151 -3.82 -3.36 -19.95
C GLY A 151 -3.61 -4.62 -19.13
N VAL A 152 -2.33 -4.93 -18.86
CA VAL A 152 -1.90 -6.16 -18.18
C VAL A 152 -2.33 -6.14 -16.71
N HIS A 153 -2.65 -7.32 -16.21
CA HIS A 153 -3.12 -7.56 -14.86
C HIS A 153 -2.01 -8.16 -13.99
N PHE A 154 -1.85 -7.58 -12.81
CA PHE A 154 -0.85 -7.95 -11.82
C PHE A 154 -1.51 -8.25 -10.47
N VAL A 155 -0.96 -9.26 -9.78
CA VAL A 155 -1.45 -9.73 -8.49
C VAL A 155 -0.33 -9.58 -7.46
N ASP A 156 -0.58 -8.83 -6.40
CA ASP A 156 0.32 -8.55 -5.26
C ASP A 156 1.65 -7.85 -5.57
N ASN A 157 2.18 -7.92 -6.80
CA ASN A 157 3.46 -7.37 -7.18
C ASN A 157 3.47 -7.01 -8.65
N LEU A 158 4.12 -5.90 -8.96
CA LEU A 158 4.48 -5.52 -10.32
C LEU A 158 5.97 -5.17 -10.38
N HIS A 159 6.72 -5.82 -11.27
CA HIS A 159 8.09 -5.46 -11.57
C HIS A 159 8.16 -4.38 -12.65
N VAL A 160 9.00 -3.36 -12.44
CA VAL A 160 9.19 -2.22 -13.35
C VAL A 160 10.66 -2.05 -13.71
N GLU A 161 10.93 -1.86 -15.00
CA GLU A 161 12.24 -1.47 -15.52
C GLU A 161 12.15 -0.18 -16.32
N LEU A 162 12.98 0.81 -15.97
CA LEU A 162 13.07 2.10 -16.67
C LEU A 162 14.48 2.30 -17.23
N ALA A 163 14.58 2.64 -18.52
CA ALA A 163 15.78 3.19 -19.12
C ALA A 163 15.78 4.72 -19.03
N LEU A 164 16.94 5.29 -18.69
CA LEU A 164 17.13 6.71 -18.43
C LEU A 164 18.10 7.28 -19.46
N GLU A 165 17.70 8.35 -20.15
CA GLU A 165 18.58 9.09 -21.05
C GLU A 165 18.55 10.58 -20.71
N GLY A 166 19.71 11.12 -20.35
CA GLY A 166 19.85 12.56 -20.05
C GLY A 166 19.42 12.98 -18.64
N THR A 167 19.00 12.04 -17.78
CA THR A 167 18.66 12.28 -16.37
C THR A 167 19.18 11.16 -15.46
N ASP A 168 19.55 11.50 -14.23
CA ASP A 168 19.81 10.57 -13.13
C ASP A 168 18.73 10.64 -12.03
N ARG A 169 17.64 11.36 -12.28
CA ARG A 169 16.53 11.55 -11.35
C ARG A 169 15.23 11.03 -11.96
N VAL A 170 14.48 10.27 -11.16
CA VAL A 170 13.14 9.79 -11.50
C VAL A 170 12.18 10.15 -10.37
N ASP A 171 11.28 11.08 -10.63
CA ASP A 171 10.14 11.40 -9.77
C ASP A 171 8.92 10.61 -10.27
N LEU A 172 8.48 9.61 -9.50
CA LEU A 172 7.37 8.72 -9.78
C LEU A 172 6.13 9.12 -8.98
N VAL A 173 4.97 9.11 -9.62
CA VAL A 173 3.67 9.23 -8.97
C VAL A 173 2.78 8.07 -9.40
N LEU A 174 2.24 7.33 -8.42
CA LEU A 174 1.23 6.31 -8.65
C LEU A 174 -0.12 6.73 -8.06
N SER A 175 -1.16 6.55 -8.86
CA SER A 175 -2.54 6.82 -8.48
C SER A 175 -3.40 5.59 -8.73
N ALA A 176 -4.14 5.15 -7.71
CA ALA A 176 -5.10 4.05 -7.80
C ALA A 176 -6.53 4.57 -7.96
N TRP A 177 -7.27 3.96 -8.88
CA TRP A 177 -8.70 4.19 -9.05
C TRP A 177 -9.50 2.90 -9.03
N ASP A 178 -10.60 2.95 -8.29
CA ASP A 178 -11.61 1.90 -8.31
C ASP A 178 -12.81 2.34 -9.18
N TYR A 179 -12.89 1.77 -10.38
CA TYR A 179 -14.00 1.98 -11.30
C TYR A 179 -15.23 1.14 -10.96
N SER A 180 -15.07 0.04 -10.22
CA SER A 180 -16.18 -0.82 -9.78
C SER A 180 -17.04 -0.10 -8.73
N GLY A 181 -16.39 0.66 -7.84
CA GLY A 181 -16.99 1.26 -6.66
C GLY A 181 -17.17 0.28 -5.51
N GLU A 182 -16.61 -0.93 -5.60
CA GLU A 182 -16.64 -1.95 -4.55
C GLU A 182 -15.56 -1.68 -3.47
N ASN A 183 -14.47 -1.00 -3.83
CA ASN A 183 -13.35 -0.69 -2.95
C ASN A 183 -13.50 0.72 -2.32
N LEU A 184 -14.28 0.82 -1.24
CA LEU A 184 -14.64 2.08 -0.57
C LEU A 184 -13.45 2.90 -0.02
N ALA A 185 -12.27 2.29 0.11
CA ALA A 185 -11.05 2.92 0.63
C ALA A 185 -10.18 3.61 -0.45
N LEU A 186 -10.57 3.54 -1.72
CA LEU A 186 -9.83 4.14 -2.84
C LEU A 186 -10.53 5.40 -3.37
N ASN A 187 -9.96 6.04 -4.40
CA ASN A 187 -10.47 7.28 -5.01
C ASN A 187 -10.43 8.50 -4.06
N GLY A 188 -9.29 8.81 -3.46
CA GLY A 188 -9.12 10.06 -2.69
C GLY A 188 -9.44 9.97 -1.19
N ALA A 189 -9.62 8.77 -0.64
CA ALA A 189 -9.70 8.54 0.80
C ALA A 189 -8.34 8.63 1.53
N GLY A 190 -7.26 9.02 0.83
CA GLY A 190 -5.93 9.25 1.43
C GLY A 190 -5.05 8.00 1.55
N HIS A 191 -5.45 6.86 0.99
CA HIS A 191 -4.62 5.65 0.91
C HIS A 191 -3.68 5.73 -0.29
N CYS A 192 -2.38 5.56 -0.06
CA CYS A 192 -1.39 5.56 -1.14
C CYS A 192 -1.28 4.22 -1.87
N ALA A 193 -1.88 3.17 -1.30
CA ALA A 193 -2.04 1.82 -1.83
C ALA A 193 -0.75 1.04 -2.08
N PHE A 194 0.37 1.72 -2.36
CA PHE A 194 1.58 1.10 -2.84
C PHE A 194 2.83 1.66 -2.17
N GLU A 195 3.89 0.88 -2.24
CA GLU A 195 5.27 1.26 -1.97
C GLU A 195 6.20 0.76 -3.07
N ILE A 196 7.42 1.31 -3.11
CA ILE A 196 8.49 0.81 -3.98
C ILE A 196 9.38 -0.11 -3.15
N GLY A 197 9.48 -1.37 -3.59
CA GLY A 197 10.36 -2.39 -3.04
C GLY A 197 11.46 -2.77 -4.02
N HIS A 198 12.45 -3.53 -3.55
CA HIS A 198 13.50 -4.15 -4.36
C HIS A 198 14.20 -3.23 -5.39
N LEU A 199 14.38 -1.94 -5.06
CA LEU A 199 15.05 -1.00 -5.98
C LEU A 199 16.51 -1.43 -6.24
N GLU A 200 16.83 -1.56 -7.52
CA GLU A 200 18.18 -1.68 -8.07
C GLU A 200 18.54 -0.46 -8.91
N GLY A 201 19.85 -0.16 -8.98
CA GLY A 201 20.37 0.90 -9.84
C GLY A 201 20.29 2.32 -9.24
N GLY A 202 19.76 2.52 -8.04
CA GLY A 202 19.61 3.87 -7.45
C GLY A 202 19.43 3.92 -5.94
N SER A 203 19.06 5.11 -5.45
CA SER A 203 18.61 5.35 -4.08
C SER A 203 17.19 5.92 -4.09
N LEU A 204 16.40 5.55 -3.08
CA LEU A 204 14.96 5.79 -3.04
C LEU A 204 14.58 6.72 -1.88
N THR A 205 13.73 7.70 -2.18
CA THR A 205 12.91 8.40 -1.17
C THR A 205 11.45 8.26 -1.55
N THR A 206 10.62 7.72 -0.66
CA THR A 206 9.16 7.60 -0.88
C THR A 206 8.37 8.49 0.07
N GLY A 207 7.16 8.82 -0.35
CA GLY A 207 6.21 9.63 0.38
C GLY A 207 4.78 9.28 -0.03
N CYS A 208 3.84 9.70 0.81
CA CYS A 208 2.42 9.51 0.59
C CYS A 208 1.76 10.89 0.72
N ALA A 209 1.23 11.41 -0.38
CA ALA A 209 0.59 12.71 -0.41
C ALA A 209 -0.74 12.59 -1.16
N SER A 210 -1.81 13.09 -0.56
CA SER A 210 -3.15 13.08 -1.16
C SER A 210 -3.61 11.70 -1.65
N GLY A 211 -3.19 10.58 -1.03
CA GLY A 211 -3.56 9.24 -1.50
C GLY A 211 -2.91 8.87 -2.85
N GLN A 212 -1.70 9.36 -3.10
CA GLN A 212 -0.83 8.98 -4.19
C GLN A 212 0.53 8.57 -3.58
N LEU A 213 1.09 7.47 -4.07
CA LEU A 213 2.50 7.18 -3.81
C LEU A 213 3.33 8.18 -4.62
N THR A 214 4.21 8.90 -3.93
CA THR A 214 5.22 9.75 -4.57
C THR A 214 6.58 9.14 -4.26
N ALA A 215 7.44 8.96 -5.25
CA ALA A 215 8.80 8.52 -5.04
C ALA A 215 9.78 9.40 -5.83
N SER A 216 10.95 9.64 -5.26
CA SER A 216 12.06 10.26 -5.95
C SER A 216 13.24 9.30 -5.88
N ILE A 217 13.74 8.91 -7.05
CA ILE A 217 14.82 7.95 -7.22
C ILE A 217 16.00 8.70 -7.83
N HIS A 218 17.15 8.62 -7.17
CA HIS A 218 18.42 9.06 -7.75
C HIS A 218 19.16 7.83 -8.28
N ALA A 219 19.19 7.69 -9.59
CA ALA A 219 19.86 6.61 -10.31
C ALA A 219 21.39 6.79 -10.25
N THR A 220 22.09 5.66 -10.29
CA THR A 220 23.56 5.59 -10.35
C THR A 220 24.08 5.31 -11.76
N GLY A 221 23.17 4.98 -12.68
CA GLY A 221 23.44 4.67 -14.08
C GLY A 221 22.28 5.11 -14.98
N ASP A 222 22.19 4.48 -16.15
CA ASP A 222 21.20 4.74 -17.20
C ASP A 222 19.98 3.81 -17.13
N TRP A 223 19.81 3.10 -16.01
CA TRP A 223 18.67 2.21 -15.79
C TRP A 223 18.35 2.12 -14.30
N ILE A 224 17.08 1.85 -13.99
CA ILE A 224 16.62 1.43 -12.67
C ILE A 224 15.59 0.30 -12.81
N SER A 225 15.53 -0.56 -11.80
CA SER A 225 14.55 -1.63 -11.70
C SER A 225 14.00 -1.67 -10.29
N PHE A 226 12.70 -1.87 -10.13
CA PHE A 226 12.06 -1.93 -8.82
C PHE A 226 10.73 -2.65 -8.88
N ASP A 227 10.21 -3.01 -7.71
CA ASP A 227 8.88 -3.58 -7.58
C ASP A 227 7.90 -2.55 -7.01
N ILE A 228 6.68 -2.56 -7.51
CA ILE A 228 5.53 -1.91 -6.91
C ILE A 228 4.80 -2.96 -6.07
N LEU A 229 4.72 -2.71 -4.77
CA LEU A 229 4.12 -3.61 -3.77
C LEU A 229 2.96 -2.91 -3.06
N PRO A 230 1.92 -3.62 -2.63
CA PRO A 230 0.81 -3.03 -1.92
C PRO A 230 1.24 -2.62 -0.49
N LEU A 231 0.98 -1.37 -0.12
CA LEU A 231 1.27 -0.81 1.21
C LEU A 231 -0.03 -0.27 1.82
N GLN A 232 -0.45 -0.87 2.94
CA GLN A 232 -1.68 -0.50 3.65
C GLN A 232 -2.95 -0.56 2.76
N LEU A 233 -2.88 -1.31 1.66
CA LEU A 233 -4.02 -1.61 0.82
C LEU A 233 -4.84 -2.70 1.54
N PRO A 234 -6.16 -2.55 1.74
CA PRO A 234 -6.98 -3.69 2.13
C PRO A 234 -7.01 -4.74 1.02
N ALA A 235 -7.44 -5.96 1.34
CA ALA A 235 -7.82 -6.92 0.31
C ALA A 235 -8.84 -6.26 -0.64
N LEU A 236 -8.59 -6.37 -1.93
CA LEU A 236 -9.42 -5.79 -2.97
C LEU A 236 -10.52 -6.77 -3.36
N ASP A 237 -11.77 -6.31 -3.29
CA ASP A 237 -12.94 -7.09 -3.71
C ASP A 237 -13.08 -7.13 -5.25
N ALA A 238 -12.45 -6.17 -5.93
CA ALA A 238 -12.38 -6.07 -7.38
C ALA A 238 -11.07 -5.41 -7.83
N GLN A 239 -10.65 -5.74 -9.05
CA GLN A 239 -9.48 -5.14 -9.67
C GLN A 239 -9.59 -3.60 -9.73
N ILE A 240 -8.44 -2.95 -9.56
CA ILE A 240 -8.31 -1.50 -9.64
C ILE A 240 -7.43 -1.12 -10.83
N SER A 241 -7.51 0.14 -11.23
CA SER A 241 -6.67 0.74 -12.26
C SER A 241 -5.60 1.58 -11.61
N VAL A 242 -4.34 1.39 -11.97
CA VAL A 242 -3.21 2.15 -11.41
C VAL A 242 -2.50 2.90 -12.52
N GLY A 243 -2.46 4.22 -12.41
CA GLY A 243 -1.77 5.10 -13.36
C GLY A 243 -0.36 5.40 -12.90
N VAL A 244 0.55 5.43 -13.87
CA VAL A 244 1.98 5.66 -13.65
C VAL A 244 2.39 6.96 -14.34
N VAL A 245 2.89 7.91 -13.57
CA VAL A 245 3.54 9.12 -14.07
C VAL A 245 4.98 9.12 -13.60
N ALA A 246 5.92 9.33 -14.52
CA ALA A 246 7.35 9.43 -14.19
C ALA A 246 7.95 10.68 -14.83
N GLY A 247 8.79 11.40 -14.10
CA GLY A 247 9.51 12.56 -14.60
C GLY A 247 10.87 12.71 -13.96
N ASP A 248 11.51 13.86 -14.17
CA ASP A 248 12.82 14.19 -13.59
C ASP A 248 12.77 15.38 -12.61
N GLY A 249 11.56 15.88 -12.32
CA GLY A 249 11.31 17.02 -11.46
C GLY A 249 11.04 18.33 -12.20
N GLU A 250 11.30 18.39 -13.52
CA GLU A 250 10.92 19.51 -14.39
C GLU A 250 9.81 19.06 -15.35
N LEU A 251 9.99 17.89 -15.98
CA LEU A 251 9.04 17.31 -16.91
C LEU A 251 8.63 15.90 -16.49
N SER A 252 7.33 15.61 -16.56
CA SER A 252 6.80 14.27 -16.34
C SER A 252 6.05 13.74 -17.56
N TYR A 253 6.02 12.42 -17.69
CA TYR A 253 5.30 11.68 -18.72
C TYR A 253 4.28 10.76 -18.08
N ALA A 254 3.07 10.74 -18.63
CA ALA A 254 2.11 9.69 -18.31
C ALA A 254 2.53 8.41 -19.04
N LEU A 255 3.08 7.45 -18.29
CA LEU A 255 3.59 6.19 -18.85
C LEU A 255 2.47 5.22 -19.19
N GLY A 256 1.32 5.32 -18.52
CA GLY A 256 0.13 4.52 -18.79
C GLY A 256 -0.51 3.95 -17.53
N TYR A 257 -1.29 2.89 -17.70
CA TYR A 257 -2.09 2.25 -16.67
C TYR A 257 -1.88 0.72 -16.67
N PHE A 258 -1.90 0.12 -15.47
CA PHE A 258 -1.96 -1.32 -15.26
C PHE A 258 -3.16 -1.72 -14.37
N ALA A 259 -3.68 -2.94 -14.55
CA ALA A 259 -4.65 -3.52 -13.62
C ALA A 259 -3.93 -4.14 -12.42
N PHE A 260 -4.44 -3.90 -11.22
CA PHE A 260 -3.93 -4.50 -9.99
C PHE A 260 -5.04 -5.15 -9.19
N GLU A 261 -4.76 -6.31 -8.61
CA GLU A 261 -5.58 -6.91 -7.56
C GLU A 261 -4.69 -7.53 -6.47
N THR A 262 -5.30 -7.84 -5.34
CA THR A 262 -4.65 -8.61 -4.28
C THR A 262 -5.05 -10.08 -4.43
N ALA A 263 -4.12 -11.01 -4.19
CA ALA A 263 -4.46 -12.41 -4.18
C ALA A 263 -5.45 -12.74 -3.05
N GLY A 264 -6.16 -13.86 -3.16
CA GLY A 264 -7.12 -14.28 -2.13
C GLY A 264 -6.49 -14.51 -0.75
N CYS A 265 -5.19 -14.84 -0.69
CA CYS A 265 -4.43 -14.98 0.55
C CYS A 265 -3.77 -13.67 1.03
N TYR A 266 -4.04 -12.54 0.39
CA TYR A 266 -3.43 -11.27 0.76
C TYR A 266 -3.88 -10.82 2.15
N GLN A 267 -2.92 -10.68 3.07
CA GLN A 267 -3.14 -10.40 4.50
C GLN A 267 -3.93 -11.47 5.27
N GLU A 268 -4.19 -12.63 4.67
CA GLU A 268 -4.84 -13.73 5.35
C GLU A 268 -3.86 -14.49 6.25
N VAL A 269 -4.32 -14.83 7.44
CA VAL A 269 -3.54 -15.59 8.45
C VAL A 269 -4.37 -16.79 8.90
N CYS A 270 -3.78 -17.97 8.83
CA CYS A 270 -4.41 -19.23 9.16
C CYS A 270 -4.38 -19.55 10.67
N ASP A 271 -4.87 -18.62 11.50
CA ASP A 271 -4.83 -18.70 12.98
C ASP A 271 -3.43 -19.01 13.56
N ASP A 272 -2.36 -18.59 12.87
CA ASP A 272 -0.96 -18.93 13.18
C ASP A 272 -0.63 -20.44 13.17
N HIS A 273 -1.52 -21.27 12.62
CA HIS A 273 -1.43 -22.73 12.56
C HIS A 273 -1.52 -23.29 11.14
N GLY A 274 -1.09 -22.51 10.15
CA GLY A 274 -1.08 -22.94 8.76
C GLY A 274 -0.54 -21.89 7.80
N ILE A 275 -0.55 -22.25 6.52
CA ILE A 275 -0.15 -21.38 5.41
C ILE A 275 -1.36 -21.22 4.48
N CYS A 276 -1.68 -19.98 4.13
CA CYS A 276 -2.74 -19.71 3.16
C CYS A 276 -2.26 -20.09 1.76
N VAL A 277 -3.10 -20.83 1.05
CA VAL A 277 -2.86 -21.29 -0.32
C VAL A 277 -3.89 -20.65 -1.25
N ASN A 278 -3.41 -19.94 -2.27
CA ASN A 278 -4.26 -19.34 -3.29
C ASN A 278 -4.91 -20.43 -4.16
N GLY A 279 -6.22 -20.33 -4.35
CA GLY A 279 -7.03 -21.21 -5.19
C GLY A 279 -8.16 -20.44 -5.89
N SER A 280 -9.19 -21.14 -6.39
CA SER A 280 -10.43 -20.46 -6.83
C SER A 280 -11.13 -19.74 -5.67
N GLU A 281 -10.94 -20.28 -4.47
CA GLU A 281 -11.23 -19.67 -3.17
C GLU A 281 -9.97 -19.88 -2.32
N PRO A 282 -9.52 -18.89 -1.53
CA PRO A 282 -8.36 -19.06 -0.67
C PRO A 282 -8.68 -20.03 0.47
N SER A 283 -7.69 -20.83 0.87
CA SER A 283 -7.86 -21.83 1.94
C SER A 283 -6.55 -22.08 2.67
N CYS A 284 -6.64 -22.54 3.92
CA CYS A 284 -5.49 -22.83 4.75
C CYS A 284 -5.03 -24.29 4.65
N GLU A 285 -3.74 -24.47 4.37
CA GLU A 285 -3.04 -25.71 4.62
C GLU A 285 -2.53 -25.68 6.07
N CYS A 286 -3.27 -26.32 6.97
CA CYS A 286 -2.99 -26.29 8.40
C CYS A 286 -1.83 -27.22 8.80
N ASP A 287 -1.14 -26.85 9.88
CA ASP A 287 -0.10 -27.63 10.54
C ASP A 287 -0.65 -28.96 11.11
N GLU A 288 0.26 -29.89 11.40
CA GLU A 288 -0.11 -31.17 12.01
C GLU A 288 -0.91 -30.98 13.31
N GLY A 289 -2.06 -31.67 13.40
CA GLY A 289 -2.98 -31.56 14.53
C GLY A 289 -4.05 -30.48 14.36
N TYR A 290 -4.04 -29.72 13.26
CA TYR A 290 -5.05 -28.73 12.92
C TYR A 290 -5.73 -29.07 11.58
N ALA A 291 -6.95 -28.57 11.38
CA ALA A 291 -7.66 -28.68 10.11
C ALA A 291 -8.63 -27.51 9.91
N PRO A 292 -8.92 -27.13 8.66
CA PRO A 292 -9.87 -26.07 8.37
C PRO A 292 -11.30 -26.49 8.73
N PRO A 293 -12.05 -25.67 9.48
CA PRO A 293 -13.47 -25.88 9.71
C PRO A 293 -14.29 -25.89 8.39
N PRO A 294 -15.41 -26.64 8.30
CA PRO A 294 -16.22 -26.70 7.08
C PRO A 294 -16.79 -25.36 6.60
N ASP A 295 -17.05 -24.44 7.55
CA ASP A 295 -17.65 -23.13 7.29
C ASP A 295 -16.62 -21.99 7.34
N ASP A 296 -15.35 -22.32 7.56
CA ASP A 296 -14.25 -21.36 7.66
C ASP A 296 -12.98 -21.95 7.03
N PRO A 297 -12.82 -21.84 5.70
CA PRO A 297 -11.68 -22.42 4.99
C PRO A 297 -10.35 -21.73 5.31
N LEU A 298 -10.38 -20.56 5.97
CA LEU A 298 -9.22 -19.80 6.40
C LEU A 298 -8.89 -20.00 7.88
N GLY A 299 -9.73 -20.73 8.62
CA GLY A 299 -9.44 -21.12 9.99
C GLY A 299 -8.54 -22.35 10.05
N CYS A 300 -7.78 -22.47 11.16
CA CYS A 300 -7.10 -23.71 11.52
C CYS A 300 -7.48 -24.11 12.94
N ALA A 301 -8.49 -24.98 13.04
CA ALA A 301 -8.98 -25.47 14.32
C ALA A 301 -8.24 -26.74 14.75
N CYS A 302 -7.89 -26.83 16.03
CA CYS A 302 -7.25 -28.01 16.59
C CYS A 302 -8.15 -29.25 16.48
N VAL A 303 -7.60 -30.35 15.97
CA VAL A 303 -8.27 -31.63 15.77
C VAL A 303 -8.01 -32.54 16.97
N PRO A 304 -9.03 -32.89 17.78
CA PRO A 304 -8.87 -33.74 18.96
C PRO A 304 -8.23 -35.10 18.67
N GLN A 305 -7.11 -35.40 19.33
CA GLN A 305 -6.35 -36.64 19.12
C GLN A 305 -6.79 -37.76 20.08
N CYS A 306 -8.02 -38.23 19.89
CA CYS A 306 -8.66 -39.25 20.72
C CYS A 306 -8.69 -40.66 20.12
N GLY A 307 -8.10 -40.85 18.93
CA GLY A 307 -8.02 -42.16 18.31
C GLY A 307 -7.34 -43.18 19.24
N GLY A 308 -8.12 -44.15 19.74
CA GLY A 308 -7.62 -45.22 20.62
C GLY A 308 -7.52 -44.87 22.11
N LYS A 309 -7.98 -43.70 22.55
CA LYS A 309 -8.00 -43.30 23.97
C LYS A 309 -9.40 -43.40 24.57
N GLU A 310 -9.50 -43.92 25.79
CA GLU A 310 -10.72 -43.95 26.63
C GLU A 310 -10.81 -42.72 27.56
N CYS A 311 -9.66 -42.13 27.91
CA CYS A 311 -9.56 -41.01 28.83
C CYS A 311 -8.34 -40.14 28.51
N GLY A 312 -8.22 -39.00 29.18
CA GLY A 312 -7.04 -38.14 29.10
C GLY A 312 -7.21 -36.96 28.15
N SER A 313 -6.13 -36.21 27.93
CA SER A 313 -6.15 -35.01 27.09
C SER A 313 -6.31 -35.35 25.61
N ASP A 314 -7.06 -34.50 24.91
CA ASP A 314 -7.24 -34.55 23.44
C ASP A 314 -6.22 -33.71 22.67
N THR A 315 -5.20 -33.18 23.35
CA THR A 315 -4.15 -32.26 22.86
C THR A 315 -4.63 -30.88 22.40
N CYS A 316 -5.93 -30.62 22.44
CA CYS A 316 -6.56 -29.35 22.06
C CYS A 316 -7.13 -28.58 23.28
N GLY A 317 -6.75 -28.99 24.49
CA GLY A 317 -7.25 -28.42 25.75
C GLY A 317 -8.58 -29.01 26.23
N GLY A 318 -9.14 -29.97 25.49
CA GLY A 318 -10.26 -30.80 25.91
C GLY A 318 -9.82 -32.17 26.44
N SER A 319 -10.76 -33.12 26.48
CA SER A 319 -10.50 -34.47 26.97
C SER A 319 -11.24 -35.51 26.13
N CYS A 320 -10.57 -36.64 25.87
CA CYS A 320 -11.11 -37.77 25.11
C CYS A 320 -12.16 -38.58 25.88
N GLY A 321 -12.26 -38.38 27.19
CA GLY A 321 -13.18 -39.09 28.07
C GLY A 321 -12.76 -39.01 29.53
N SER A 322 -13.61 -39.53 30.40
CA SER A 322 -13.33 -39.61 31.84
C SER A 322 -13.54 -41.04 32.31
N CYS A 323 -12.66 -41.49 33.20
CA CYS A 323 -12.79 -42.82 33.79
C CYS A 323 -13.93 -42.87 34.80
N ALA A 324 -14.52 -44.06 34.97
CA ALA A 324 -15.52 -44.31 36.00
C ALA A 324 -14.92 -44.20 37.42
N ASP A 325 -15.77 -44.03 38.43
CA ASP A 325 -15.34 -43.93 39.83
C ASP A 325 -14.41 -45.09 40.24
N GLY A 326 -13.24 -44.76 40.80
CA GLY A 326 -12.22 -45.74 41.20
C GLY A 326 -11.29 -46.21 40.07
N MET A 327 -11.30 -45.54 38.91
CA MET A 327 -10.32 -45.73 37.83
C MET A 327 -9.58 -44.43 37.52
N ALA A 328 -8.26 -44.52 37.32
CA ALA A 328 -7.40 -43.43 36.88
C ALA A 328 -7.08 -43.58 35.39
N CYS A 329 -6.78 -42.46 34.74
CA CYS A 329 -6.30 -42.47 33.38
C CYS A 329 -4.79 -42.72 33.35
N ASP A 330 -4.39 -43.82 32.69
CA ASP A 330 -2.98 -44.16 32.44
C ASP A 330 -2.77 -44.38 30.95
N ASP A 331 -1.91 -43.57 30.34
CA ASP A 331 -1.61 -43.56 28.89
C ASP A 331 -2.84 -43.68 27.97
N GLY A 332 -3.91 -42.95 28.30
CA GLY A 332 -5.16 -42.94 27.53
C GLY A 332 -6.10 -44.12 27.80
N THR A 333 -5.81 -45.00 28.75
CA THR A 333 -6.65 -46.14 29.14
C THR A 333 -7.10 -46.00 30.60
N CYS A 334 -8.33 -46.42 30.90
CA CYS A 334 -8.80 -46.43 32.29
C CYS A 334 -8.31 -47.66 33.05
N VAL A 335 -7.50 -47.44 34.08
CA VAL A 335 -6.95 -48.48 34.97
C VAL A 335 -7.47 -48.30 36.40
N PRO A 336 -7.67 -49.37 37.19
CA PRO A 336 -8.10 -49.22 38.59
C PRO A 336 -7.14 -48.34 39.39
N GLU A 337 -7.67 -47.36 40.14
CA GLU A 337 -6.88 -46.52 41.05
C GLU A 337 -6.32 -47.40 42.17
N GLY A 338 -5.09 -47.90 41.97
CA GLY A 338 -4.41 -48.71 42.98
C GLY A 338 -5.13 -50.01 43.31
N GLY A 339 -5.23 -50.91 42.33
CA GLY A 339 -5.11 -52.33 42.63
C GLY A 339 -3.63 -52.68 42.90
N GLY A 340 -2.99 -51.99 43.84
CA GLY A 340 -1.71 -52.44 44.36
C GLY A 340 -1.95 -53.84 44.88
N THR A 341 -1.42 -54.85 44.19
CA THR A 341 -1.22 -56.13 44.84
C THR A 341 -0.36 -55.82 46.04
N ASP A 342 -0.98 -55.94 47.22
CA ASP A 342 -0.30 -56.19 48.48
C ASP A 342 0.60 -57.42 48.27
N ASP A 343 1.74 -57.23 47.62
CA ASP A 343 2.88 -58.11 47.77
C ASP A 343 3.40 -57.82 49.17
N GLY A 344 2.82 -58.57 50.12
CA GLY A 344 3.14 -58.58 51.53
C GLY A 344 4.62 -58.89 51.78
N GLY A 345 5.47 -57.88 51.57
CA GLY A 345 6.80 -57.77 52.14
C GLY A 345 6.65 -57.52 53.62
N THR A 346 6.69 -58.60 54.39
CA THR A 346 6.72 -58.62 55.84
C THR A 346 7.67 -57.59 56.41
N ASP A 347 7.09 -56.73 57.24
CA ASP A 347 7.70 -56.07 58.39
C ASP A 347 8.78 -56.96 59.03
N THR A 348 10.04 -56.54 58.88
CA THR A 348 11.06 -56.78 59.88
C THR A 348 11.65 -55.44 60.25
N THR A 349 11.09 -54.83 61.29
CA THR A 349 11.78 -54.15 62.38
C THR A 349 13.23 -53.73 62.06
N ASP A 350 13.45 -52.45 61.82
CA ASP A 350 14.65 -51.82 62.36
C ASP A 350 14.28 -50.52 63.07
N THR A 351 14.21 -50.65 64.39
CA THR A 351 14.14 -49.55 65.34
C THR A 351 15.50 -48.84 65.38
N THR A 352 15.59 -47.67 64.76
CA THR A 352 16.46 -46.60 65.30
C THR A 352 15.72 -45.29 65.26
N ASP A 353 15.04 -45.05 66.38
CA ASP A 353 14.69 -43.77 66.95
C ASP A 353 15.88 -42.78 66.90
N THR A 354 15.67 -41.60 66.31
CA THR A 354 16.04 -40.31 66.93
C THR A 354 15.23 -39.17 66.29
N THR A 355 14.24 -38.71 67.05
CA THR A 355 13.91 -37.29 67.38
C THR A 355 13.79 -36.21 66.31
N ASP A 356 12.59 -35.59 66.33
CA ASP A 356 12.27 -34.15 66.21
C ASP A 356 12.84 -33.35 65.02
N ASP A 357 11.95 -32.83 64.18
CA ASP A 357 11.51 -31.44 64.33
C ASP A 357 10.23 -31.17 63.53
N GLY A 358 9.27 -30.51 64.17
CA GLY A 358 8.03 -30.08 63.58
C GLY A 358 8.24 -28.97 62.54
N GLY A 359 7.57 -29.11 61.41
CA GLY A 359 7.42 -28.06 60.41
C GLY A 359 6.12 -28.28 59.66
N THR A 360 5.08 -27.54 60.06
CA THR A 360 3.91 -27.31 59.21
C THR A 360 4.38 -26.50 58.01
N ASP A 361 4.29 -27.05 56.80
CA ASP A 361 4.41 -26.25 55.59
C ASP A 361 3.15 -26.36 54.75
N THR A 362 2.51 -25.21 54.66
CA THR A 362 1.37 -24.89 53.82
C THR A 362 1.82 -24.84 52.37
N THR A 363 0.94 -25.30 51.48
CA THR A 363 0.92 -25.06 50.04
C THR A 363 1.59 -23.76 49.58
N ASP A 364 2.48 -23.87 48.60
CA ASP A 364 2.46 -22.99 47.43
C ASP A 364 3.03 -23.73 46.21
N GLY A 365 2.31 -23.58 45.10
CA GLY A 365 2.61 -24.20 43.81
C GLY A 365 3.86 -23.60 43.16
N GLY A 366 4.61 -24.47 42.49
CA GLY A 366 5.70 -24.10 41.61
C GLY A 366 5.80 -25.13 40.50
N THR A 367 5.44 -24.72 39.29
CA THR A 367 5.57 -25.45 38.03
C THR A 367 7.05 -25.71 37.74
N ASP A 368 7.41 -26.99 37.61
CA ASP A 368 8.72 -27.44 37.15
C ASP A 368 8.68 -27.58 35.62
N THR A 369 9.28 -26.63 34.92
CA THR A 369 9.69 -26.82 33.51
C THR A 369 11.17 -27.21 33.52
N THR A 370 11.40 -28.49 33.27
CA THR A 370 12.69 -29.06 32.90
C THR A 370 13.13 -28.55 31.54
N ASP A 371 14.26 -27.85 31.48
CA ASP A 371 15.12 -27.84 30.30
C ASP A 371 16.48 -28.45 30.66
N GLY A 372 16.79 -29.56 30.01
CA GLY A 372 18.02 -30.31 30.17
C GLY A 372 19.07 -29.91 29.13
N GLY A 373 20.32 -29.86 29.60
CA GLY A 373 21.52 -30.35 28.90
C GLY A 373 22.12 -29.45 27.82
N THR A 374 23.19 -28.71 28.15
CA THR A 374 24.62 -29.07 27.92
C THR A 374 25.15 -28.70 26.52
N ASP A 375 26.12 -27.77 26.43
CA ASP A 375 27.53 -28.11 26.22
C ASP A 375 28.47 -26.91 26.46
N THR A 376 29.66 -27.24 26.93
CA THR A 376 30.86 -26.51 27.32
C THR A 376 31.49 -25.66 26.19
N THR A 377 32.16 -24.53 26.45
CA THR A 377 33.59 -24.46 26.81
C THR A 377 34.09 -23.01 27.03
N ASP A 378 35.03 -22.89 27.97
CA ASP A 378 36.14 -21.93 28.16
C ASP A 378 36.08 -20.47 27.64
N GLY A 379 36.38 -19.55 28.56
CA GLY A 379 36.88 -18.22 28.20
C GLY A 379 36.86 -17.20 29.32
N GLY A 380 37.56 -17.47 30.43
CA GLY A 380 37.78 -16.44 31.45
C GLY A 380 38.63 -15.29 30.90
N MET A 381 38.18 -14.05 31.11
CA MET A 381 39.09 -12.91 31.24
C MET A 381 38.49 -11.86 32.17
N ASP A 382 39.09 -11.81 33.35
CA ASP A 382 39.10 -10.73 34.32
C ASP A 382 39.79 -9.49 33.72
N THR A 383 39.14 -8.32 33.75
CA THR A 383 39.86 -7.06 34.02
C THR A 383 38.99 -6.07 34.80
N THR A 384 39.46 -5.82 36.01
CA THR A 384 39.28 -4.68 36.91
C THR A 384 39.11 -3.29 36.29
N ASP A 385 38.37 -2.48 37.06
CA ASP A 385 38.27 -1.03 37.09
C ASP A 385 39.54 -0.24 36.71
N GLY A 386 39.32 0.90 36.04
CA GLY A 386 40.21 2.05 36.17
C GLY A 386 40.11 3.08 35.06
N GLY A 387 39.74 4.31 35.44
CA GLY A 387 40.43 5.50 34.92
C GLY A 387 39.67 6.37 33.94
N MET A 388 38.98 7.36 34.52
CA MET A 388 38.64 8.64 33.93
C MET A 388 39.90 9.39 33.44
N ASP A 389 39.88 9.91 32.20
CA ASP A 389 40.64 11.12 31.84
C ASP A 389 39.98 11.84 30.65
N THR A 390 39.60 13.09 30.88
CA THR A 390 39.12 14.05 29.87
C THR A 390 40.27 14.98 29.54
N THR A 391 40.66 15.06 28.27
CA THR A 391 41.53 16.16 27.80
C THR A 391 40.94 16.80 26.55
N ASP A 392 40.72 18.11 26.68
CA ASP A 392 40.47 19.07 25.63
C ASP A 392 41.67 19.17 24.69
N GLY A 393 41.40 19.33 23.39
CA GLY A 393 42.40 19.54 22.35
C GLY A 393 41.88 20.48 21.28
N ASP A 394 41.89 21.78 21.58
CA ASP A 394 41.82 22.87 20.62
C ASP A 394 43.17 22.98 19.90
N THR A 395 43.19 23.01 18.55
CA THR A 395 44.10 23.87 17.79
C THR A 395 43.76 23.90 16.30
N THR A 396 43.46 25.12 15.87
CA THR A 396 43.65 25.76 14.56
C THR A 396 44.60 25.11 13.53
N GLY A 397 44.15 25.12 12.27
CA GLY A 397 44.95 25.04 11.05
C GLY A 397 44.15 25.51 9.86
#